data_AF-A0A1G7VWP4-F1
#
_entry.id   AF-A0A1G7VWP4-F1
#
_cell.length_a   1.000
_cell.length_b   1.000
_cell.length_c   1.000
_cell.angle_alpha   90.00
_cell.angle_beta   90.00
_cell.angle_gamma   90.00
#
_symmetry.space_group_name_H-M   'P 1'
#
loop_
_entity.id
_entity.type
_entity.pdbx_description
1 polymer ?
#
loop_
_entity_poly.entity_id
_entity_poly.type
_entity_poly.pdbx_seq_one_letter_code
_entity_poly.pdbx_strand_id
1 'polypeptide(L)'
;MLNPMDVKTYAAVTDLCARLAGRLEDDTLRLVREDYFGGEPAQAEATLLLSMAYENIGITEEERALIASTLDDPDSPDLAAVPSIAEVPPVAYRFSADAPANAPDPSKADVVLSADAARHGGRRLRRAWREPLDGAPDGAKWVYVLQTSENANLLGAFAGLSGRLWVVLKEKWPLEVVVEGKRLPPYQAAAVTVAPQIWP
;
A
#
# COMPACT_ATOMS: atom_id res chain seq x y z
N MET A 1 1.77 23.78 -6.16
CA MET A 1 2.90 23.15 -6.87
C MET A 1 3.76 22.54 -5.78
N LEU A 2 3.83 21.21 -5.69
CA LEU A 2 4.64 20.52 -4.67
C LEU A 2 6.13 20.86 -4.88
N ASN A 3 6.90 20.98 -3.81
CA ASN A 3 8.33 21.20 -3.90
C ASN A 3 8.97 19.98 -4.61
N PRO A 4 9.95 20.15 -5.52
CA PRO A 4 10.66 19.02 -6.14
C PRO A 4 11.22 17.99 -5.15
N MET A 5 11.54 18.41 -3.93
CA MET A 5 11.90 17.51 -2.82
C MET A 5 10.72 16.62 -2.41
N ASP A 6 9.54 17.19 -2.17
CA ASP A 6 8.32 16.46 -1.80
C ASP A 6 7.95 15.40 -2.85
N VAL A 7 8.17 15.69 -4.15
CA VAL A 7 7.86 14.75 -5.23
C VAL A 7 8.72 13.48 -5.17
N LYS A 8 10.02 13.63 -4.87
CA LYS A 8 10.93 12.48 -4.74
C LYS A 8 10.60 11.68 -3.49
N THR A 9 10.35 12.34 -2.37
CA THR A 9 9.96 11.69 -1.12
C THR A 9 8.65 10.92 -1.29
N TYR A 10 7.63 11.50 -1.92
CA TYR A 10 6.35 10.80 -2.14
C TYR A 10 6.48 9.59 -3.06
N ALA A 11 7.34 9.67 -4.08
CA ALA A 11 7.65 8.52 -4.92
C ALA A 11 8.37 7.42 -4.14
N ALA A 12 9.35 7.77 -3.31
CA ALA A 12 10.08 6.83 -2.46
C ALA A 12 9.17 6.13 -1.45
N VAL A 13 8.33 6.89 -0.74
CA VAL A 13 7.34 6.37 0.22
C VAL A 13 6.33 5.46 -0.47
N THR A 14 5.87 5.83 -1.67
CA THR A 14 4.93 4.98 -2.42
C THR A 14 5.58 3.65 -2.81
N ASP A 15 6.82 3.66 -3.30
CA ASP A 15 7.56 2.43 -3.63
C ASP A 15 7.80 1.58 -2.37
N LEU A 16 8.26 2.20 -1.29
CA LEU A 16 8.51 1.54 0.00
C LEU A 16 7.25 0.85 0.54
N CYS A 17 6.14 1.56 0.62
CA CYS A 17 4.89 0.98 1.11
C CYS A 17 4.37 -0.13 0.17
N ALA A 18 4.58 -0.01 -1.14
CA ALA A 18 4.21 -1.05 -2.09
C ALA A 18 5.06 -2.33 -1.89
N ARG A 19 6.36 -2.19 -1.60
CA ARG A 19 7.24 -3.32 -1.28
C ARG A 19 6.86 -3.99 0.04
N LEU A 20 6.50 -3.21 1.05
CA LEU A 20 6.14 -3.71 2.38
C LEU A 20 4.70 -4.26 2.45
N ALA A 21 3.90 -4.07 1.40
CA ALA A 21 2.55 -4.61 1.32
C ALA A 21 2.54 -6.14 1.50
N GLY A 22 1.74 -6.59 2.46
CA GLY A 22 1.64 -8.00 2.86
C GLY A 22 2.76 -8.49 3.80
N ARG A 23 3.71 -7.62 4.17
CA ARG A 23 4.67 -7.87 5.27
C ARG A 23 4.32 -7.08 6.53
N LEU A 24 3.85 -5.85 6.36
CA LEU A 24 3.27 -5.05 7.45
C LEU A 24 1.74 -5.11 7.42
N GLU A 25 1.13 -4.82 8.57
CA GLU A 25 -0.31 -4.64 8.67
C GLU A 25 -0.82 -3.54 7.73
N ASP A 26 -1.98 -3.78 7.11
CA ASP A 26 -2.62 -2.85 6.18
C ASP A 26 -2.86 -1.49 6.84
N ASP A 27 -3.25 -1.48 8.12
CA ASP A 27 -3.56 -0.26 8.86
C ASP A 27 -2.30 0.58 9.13
N THR A 28 -1.17 -0.06 9.41
CA THR A 28 0.14 0.60 9.54
C THR A 28 0.54 1.25 8.22
N LEU A 29 0.50 0.51 7.10
CA LEU A 29 0.83 1.06 5.79
C LEU A 29 -0.14 2.17 5.34
N ARG A 30 -1.41 2.10 5.76
CA ARG A 30 -2.39 3.15 5.53
C ARG A 30 -2.02 4.42 6.29
N LEU A 31 -1.72 4.31 7.58
CA LEU A 31 -1.31 5.46 8.42
C LEU A 31 -0.06 6.13 7.86
N VAL A 32 0.99 5.36 7.53
CA VAL A 32 2.23 5.91 6.95
C VAL A 32 1.93 6.73 5.69
N ARG A 33 1.12 6.19 4.76
CA ARG A 33 0.76 6.91 3.53
C ARG A 33 -0.11 8.14 3.80
N GLU A 34 -1.05 8.06 4.74
CA GLU A 34 -1.92 9.18 5.12
C GLU A 34 -1.13 10.32 5.80
N ASP A 35 -0.20 9.99 6.70
CA ASP A 35 0.63 10.96 7.42
C ASP A 35 1.60 11.66 6.46
N TYR A 36 2.28 10.92 5.56
CA TYR A 36 3.09 11.54 4.52
C TYR A 36 2.26 12.46 3.61
N PHE A 37 1.06 12.05 3.22
CA PHE A 37 0.19 12.89 2.41
C PHE A 37 -0.32 14.13 3.18
N GLY A 38 -0.53 13.98 4.49
CA GLY A 38 -0.93 15.04 5.41
C GLY A 38 0.17 16.04 5.73
N GLY A 39 1.42 15.77 5.33
CA GLY A 39 2.57 16.62 5.61
C GLY A 39 3.24 16.33 6.95
N GLU A 40 3.06 15.13 7.49
CA GLU A 40 3.60 14.67 8.78
C GLU A 40 4.64 13.54 8.59
N PRO A 41 5.76 13.76 7.85
CA PRO A 41 6.72 12.72 7.52
C PRO A 41 7.41 12.10 8.75
N ALA A 42 7.76 12.92 9.76
CA ALA A 42 8.39 12.42 10.98
C ALA A 42 7.50 11.42 11.75
N GLN A 43 6.18 11.66 11.76
CA GLN A 43 5.20 10.76 12.37
C GLN A 43 5.07 9.46 11.56
N ALA A 44 5.04 9.58 10.23
CA ALA A 44 4.98 8.43 9.34
C ALA A 44 6.22 7.53 9.49
N GLU A 45 7.40 8.13 9.59
CA GLU A 45 8.68 7.44 9.74
C GLU A 45 8.79 6.74 11.09
N ALA A 46 8.43 7.44 12.18
CA ALA A 46 8.40 6.84 13.50
C ALA A 46 7.44 5.65 13.56
N THR A 47 6.24 5.78 12.98
CA THR A 47 5.25 4.69 12.89
C THR A 47 5.82 3.51 12.12
N LEU A 48 6.42 3.76 10.96
CA LEU A 48 6.99 2.71 10.11
C LEU A 48 8.13 1.96 10.80
N LEU A 49 9.14 2.68 11.32
CA LEU A 49 10.33 2.08 11.93
C LEU A 49 9.98 1.33 13.21
N LEU A 50 9.13 1.92 14.05
CA LEU A 50 8.68 1.28 15.28
C LEU A 50 7.91 -0.01 15.00
N SER A 51 6.96 0.00 14.06
CA SER A 51 6.22 -1.21 13.66
C SER A 51 7.16 -2.28 13.11
N MET A 52 8.08 -1.94 12.21
CA MET A 52 9.02 -2.93 11.66
C MET A 52 9.92 -3.53 12.74
N ALA A 53 10.45 -2.72 13.67
CA ALA A 53 11.26 -3.21 14.77
C ALA A 53 10.46 -4.07 15.75
N TYR A 54 9.23 -3.65 16.09
CA TYR A 54 8.38 -4.36 17.05
C TYR A 54 7.85 -5.69 16.51
N GLU A 55 7.41 -5.71 15.25
CA GLU A 55 6.87 -6.90 14.57
C GLU A 55 7.98 -7.78 13.97
N ASN A 56 9.26 -7.39 14.14
CA ASN A 56 10.43 -8.08 13.60
C ASN A 56 10.35 -8.27 12.07
N ILE A 57 9.89 -7.23 11.36
CA ILE A 57 9.80 -7.21 9.91
C ILE A 57 11.18 -6.86 9.34
N GLY A 58 11.78 -7.87 8.69
CA GLY A 58 13.06 -7.71 8.02
C GLY A 58 12.97 -6.87 6.75
N ILE A 59 13.99 -6.04 6.53
CA ILE A 59 14.17 -5.27 5.29
C ILE A 59 15.47 -5.67 4.57
N THR A 60 15.41 -5.62 3.24
CA THR A 60 16.60 -5.80 2.38
C THR A 60 17.49 -4.56 2.41
N GLU A 61 18.71 -4.68 1.87
CA GLU A 61 19.62 -3.54 1.74
C GLU A 61 19.03 -2.43 0.84
N GLU A 62 18.34 -2.80 -0.25
CA GLU A 62 17.71 -1.80 -1.11
C GLU A 62 16.56 -1.07 -0.40
N GLU A 63 15.78 -1.78 0.43
CA GLU A 63 14.71 -1.18 1.22
C GLU A 63 15.26 -0.26 2.32
N ARG A 64 16.35 -0.68 2.98
CA ARG A 64 17.06 0.14 3.95
C ARG A 64 17.57 1.43 3.34
N ALA A 65 18.23 1.35 2.18
CA ALA A 65 18.71 2.52 1.45
C ALA A 65 17.55 3.45 1.03
N LEU A 66 16.42 2.88 0.64
CA LEU A 66 15.22 3.66 0.29
C LEU A 66 14.65 4.39 1.50
N ILE A 67 14.52 3.73 2.66
CA ILE A 67 14.09 4.37 3.92
C ILE A 67 15.07 5.47 4.33
N ALA A 68 16.37 5.17 4.36
CA ALA A 68 17.39 6.15 4.72
C ALA A 68 17.35 7.42 3.85
N SER A 69 16.92 7.30 2.58
CA SER A 69 16.77 8.44 1.67
C SER A 69 15.59 9.36 1.98
N THR A 70 14.63 8.93 2.82
CA THR A 70 13.49 9.75 3.24
C THR A 70 13.68 10.37 4.61
N LEU A 71 14.51 9.79 5.47
CA LEU A 71 14.77 10.28 6.83
C LEU A 71 15.60 11.57 6.84
N ASP A 72 15.37 12.40 7.86
CA ASP A 72 16.25 13.53 8.19
C ASP A 72 17.65 13.05 8.63
N ASP A 73 17.71 11.93 9.37
CA ASP A 73 18.94 11.24 9.76
C ASP A 73 18.99 9.82 9.15
N PRO A 74 19.81 9.59 8.10
CA PRO A 74 19.91 8.29 7.46
C PRO A 74 20.57 7.22 8.34
N ASP A 75 21.29 7.61 9.39
CA ASP A 75 21.99 6.72 10.32
C ASP A 75 21.25 6.58 11.66
N SER A 76 19.94 6.88 11.67
CA SER A 76 19.14 6.91 12.90
C SER A 76 19.16 5.57 13.65
N PRO A 77 19.17 5.60 15.00
CA PRO A 77 19.14 4.38 15.81
C PRO A 77 17.85 3.57 15.59
N ASP A 78 16.75 4.24 15.22
CA ASP A 78 15.48 3.60 14.93
C ASP A 78 15.57 2.75 13.65
N LEU A 79 16.25 3.25 12.61
CA LEU A 79 16.53 2.45 11.40
C LEU A 79 17.51 1.31 11.70
N ALA A 80 18.51 1.55 12.55
CA ALA A 80 19.47 0.53 12.95
C ALA A 80 18.82 -0.63 13.74
N ALA A 81 17.70 -0.38 14.42
CA ALA A 81 16.94 -1.39 15.16
C ALA A 81 16.12 -2.33 14.26
N VAL A 82 15.87 -1.96 13.00
CA VAL A 82 15.10 -2.79 12.07
C VAL A 82 15.95 -3.97 11.58
N PRO A 83 15.46 -5.23 11.67
CA PRO A 83 16.21 -6.40 11.22
C PRO A 83 16.57 -6.36 9.73
N SER A 84 17.79 -6.78 9.39
CA SER A 84 18.21 -6.97 8.00
C SER A 84 17.95 -8.40 7.53
N ILE A 85 17.48 -8.55 6.29
CA ILE A 85 17.32 -9.84 5.61
C ILE A 85 18.01 -9.80 4.25
N ALA A 86 18.43 -10.97 3.77
CA ALA A 86 19.13 -11.08 2.49
C ALA A 86 18.16 -10.94 1.29
N GLU A 87 16.95 -11.48 1.42
CA GLU A 87 15.97 -11.54 0.34
C GLU A 87 14.57 -11.29 0.86
N VAL A 88 13.71 -10.71 0.01
CA VAL A 88 12.30 -10.49 0.33
C VAL A 88 11.58 -11.84 0.51
N PRO A 89 10.87 -12.06 1.63
CA PRO A 89 10.12 -13.28 1.84
C PRO A 89 9.02 -13.48 0.79
N PRO A 90 8.59 -14.74 0.53
CA PRO A 90 7.42 -15.00 -0.29
C PRO A 90 6.18 -14.29 0.24
N VAL A 91 5.26 -13.93 -0.67
CA VAL A 91 3.99 -13.31 -0.31
C VAL A 91 3.18 -14.28 0.57
N ALA A 92 2.89 -13.89 1.81
CA ALA A 92 2.13 -14.68 2.79
C ALA A 92 0.61 -14.70 2.52
N TYR A 93 0.20 -14.53 1.27
CA TYR A 93 -1.21 -14.45 0.88
C TYR A 93 -1.47 -15.18 -0.42
N ARG A 94 -2.67 -15.74 -0.52
CA ARG A 94 -3.26 -16.20 -1.78
C ARG A 94 -4.31 -15.19 -2.23
N PHE A 95 -4.32 -14.90 -3.53
CA PHE A 95 -5.35 -14.07 -4.13
C PHE A 95 -6.27 -14.91 -5.00
N SER A 96 -7.56 -14.57 -5.01
CA SER A 96 -8.57 -15.13 -5.91
C SER A 96 -9.51 -14.05 -6.45
N ALA A 97 -10.13 -14.32 -7.59
CA ALA A 97 -11.16 -13.44 -8.16
C ALA A 97 -12.42 -13.42 -7.29
N ASP A 98 -12.78 -14.59 -6.76
CA ASP A 98 -13.98 -14.80 -5.96
C ASP A 98 -13.63 -15.00 -4.49
N ALA A 99 -14.50 -14.50 -3.63
CA ALA A 99 -14.44 -14.72 -2.19
C ALA A 99 -15.36 -15.89 -1.78
N PRO A 100 -15.17 -16.49 -0.59
CA PRO A 100 -16.11 -17.48 -0.07
C PRO A 100 -17.50 -16.86 0.15
N ALA A 101 -18.53 -17.71 0.18
CA ALA A 101 -19.93 -17.27 0.25
C ALA A 101 -20.30 -16.43 1.50
N ASN A 102 -19.50 -16.51 2.56
CA ASN A 102 -19.68 -15.75 3.80
C ASN A 102 -18.84 -14.46 3.86
N ALA A 103 -18.10 -14.12 2.80
CA ALA A 103 -17.33 -12.89 2.76
C ALA A 103 -18.25 -11.65 2.77
N PRO A 104 -17.79 -10.52 3.34
CA PRO A 104 -18.53 -9.26 3.27
C PRO A 104 -18.85 -8.84 1.83
N ASP A 105 -20.04 -8.28 1.61
CA ASP A 105 -20.49 -7.82 0.29
C ASP A 105 -19.69 -6.58 -0.19
N PRO A 106 -18.96 -6.68 -1.32
CA PRO A 106 -18.12 -5.60 -1.81
C PRO A 106 -18.85 -4.47 -2.55
N SER A 107 -20.14 -4.63 -2.83
CA SER A 107 -20.88 -3.80 -3.79
C SER A 107 -20.88 -2.30 -3.45
N LYS A 108 -20.91 -1.93 -2.17
CA LYS A 108 -20.92 -0.51 -1.76
C LYS A 108 -19.56 0.15 -1.98
N ALA A 109 -18.47 -0.51 -1.62
CA ALA A 109 -17.13 0.02 -1.84
C ALA A 109 -16.80 0.09 -3.32
N ASP A 110 -17.25 -0.89 -4.13
CA ASP A 110 -17.11 -0.83 -5.60
C ASP A 110 -17.68 0.46 -6.16
N VAL A 111 -18.91 0.82 -5.75
CA VAL A 111 -19.57 2.04 -6.19
C VAL A 111 -18.78 3.28 -5.77
N VAL A 112 -18.35 3.35 -4.51
CA VAL A 112 -17.59 4.50 -3.98
C VAL A 112 -16.26 4.67 -4.72
N LEU A 113 -15.49 3.59 -4.85
CA LEU A 113 -14.17 3.64 -5.48
C LEU A 113 -14.27 3.90 -6.98
N SER A 114 -15.21 3.27 -7.68
CA SER A 114 -15.40 3.47 -9.12
C SER A 114 -15.84 4.89 -9.45
N ALA A 115 -16.66 5.51 -8.59
CA ALA A 115 -17.12 6.89 -8.79
C ALA A 115 -15.98 7.91 -8.73
N ASP A 116 -14.98 7.68 -7.86
CA ASP A 116 -13.86 8.60 -7.66
C ASP A 116 -12.58 8.18 -8.43
N ALA A 117 -12.52 6.97 -9.00
CA ALA A 117 -11.32 6.44 -9.67
C ALA A 117 -10.76 7.38 -10.77
N ALA A 118 -11.59 7.87 -11.68
CA ALA A 118 -11.16 8.77 -12.76
C ALA A 118 -10.58 10.09 -12.23
N ARG A 119 -11.15 10.63 -11.14
CA ARG A 119 -10.69 11.88 -10.51
C ARG A 119 -9.25 11.77 -10.00
N HIS A 120 -8.85 10.56 -9.64
CA HIS A 120 -7.51 10.24 -9.13
C HIS A 120 -6.57 9.69 -10.22
N GLY A 121 -6.90 9.87 -11.51
CA GLY A 121 -6.07 9.41 -12.61
C GLY A 121 -6.13 7.90 -12.85
N GLY A 122 -7.15 7.24 -12.31
CA GLY A 122 -7.46 5.84 -12.53
C GLY A 122 -7.70 5.52 -14.00
N ARG A 123 -7.15 4.38 -14.42
CA ARG A 123 -7.36 3.75 -15.73
C ARG A 123 -8.10 2.44 -15.61
N ARG A 124 -7.91 1.73 -14.51
CA ARG A 124 -8.63 0.50 -14.19
C ARG A 124 -8.74 0.38 -12.69
N LEU A 125 -9.88 -0.09 -12.21
CA LEU A 125 -10.02 -0.55 -10.83
C LEU A 125 -10.26 -2.06 -10.87
N ARG A 126 -9.48 -2.78 -10.08
CA ARG A 126 -9.60 -4.23 -9.92
C ARG A 126 -9.85 -4.57 -8.47
N ARG A 127 -10.47 -5.74 -8.25
CA ARG A 127 -10.70 -6.28 -6.91
C ARG A 127 -10.33 -7.75 -6.88
N ALA A 128 -9.62 -8.17 -5.83
CA ALA A 128 -9.38 -9.58 -5.53
C ALA A 128 -9.72 -9.88 -4.08
N TRP A 129 -10.11 -11.11 -3.80
CA TRP A 129 -10.13 -11.65 -2.45
C TRP A 129 -8.72 -12.03 -2.05
N ARG A 130 -8.30 -11.63 -0.85
CA ARG A 130 -7.02 -12.01 -0.25
C ARG A 130 -7.28 -12.96 0.91
N GLU A 131 -6.66 -14.12 0.87
CA GLU A 131 -6.68 -15.13 1.92
C GLU A 131 -5.30 -15.26 2.57
N PRO A 132 -5.18 -15.17 3.90
CA PRO A 132 -3.90 -15.28 4.60
C PRO A 132 -3.35 -16.70 4.53
N LEU A 133 -2.02 -16.79 4.40
CA LEU A 133 -1.24 -17.98 4.69
C LEU A 133 -0.56 -17.82 6.05
N ASP A 134 0.12 -18.87 6.52
CA ASP A 134 0.87 -18.82 7.77
C ASP A 134 1.88 -17.65 7.77
N GLY A 135 1.83 -16.84 8.82
CA GLY A 135 2.68 -15.66 8.98
C GLY A 135 2.15 -14.37 8.34
N ALA A 136 0.96 -14.37 7.74
CA ALA A 136 0.30 -13.16 7.29
C ALA A 136 -0.05 -12.21 8.46
N PRO A 137 0.27 -10.90 8.37
CA PRO A 137 -0.08 -9.94 9.42
C PRO A 137 -1.59 -9.66 9.52
N ASP A 138 -2.35 -9.85 8.43
CA ASP A 138 -3.76 -9.53 8.35
C ASP A 138 -4.64 -10.73 7.98
N GLY A 139 -5.91 -10.66 8.40
CA GLY A 139 -6.93 -11.63 8.01
C GLY A 139 -7.43 -11.50 6.56
N ALA A 140 -8.33 -12.41 6.19
CA ALA A 140 -8.93 -12.47 4.86
C ALA A 140 -9.86 -11.28 4.60
N LYS A 141 -9.71 -10.63 3.43
CA LYS A 141 -10.50 -9.43 3.06
C LYS A 141 -10.40 -9.13 1.56
N TRP A 142 -11.29 -8.26 1.08
CA TRP A 142 -11.20 -7.71 -0.28
C TRP A 142 -10.05 -6.72 -0.40
N VAL A 143 -9.29 -6.80 -1.49
CA VAL A 143 -8.20 -5.88 -1.83
C VAL A 143 -8.51 -5.22 -3.16
N TYR A 144 -8.37 -3.90 -3.22
CA TYR A 144 -8.56 -3.10 -4.41
C TYR A 144 -7.21 -2.70 -4.99
N VAL A 145 -7.12 -2.72 -6.31
CA VAL A 145 -5.95 -2.22 -7.03
C VAL A 145 -6.39 -1.20 -8.06
N LEU A 146 -6.06 0.06 -7.82
CA LEU A 146 -6.20 1.13 -8.82
C LEU A 146 -4.96 1.17 -9.69
N GLN A 147 -5.13 0.93 -10.99
CA GLN A 147 -4.07 1.13 -11.98
C GLN A 147 -4.21 2.54 -12.57
N THR A 148 -3.13 3.33 -12.55
CA THR A 148 -3.11 4.73 -13.00
C THR A 148 -2.12 4.92 -14.14
N SER A 149 -2.13 6.11 -14.77
CA SER A 149 -1.03 6.52 -15.67
C SER A 149 0.26 6.85 -14.91
N GLU A 150 1.39 6.87 -15.61
CA GLU A 150 2.73 7.13 -15.04
C GLU A 150 2.87 8.47 -14.30
N ASN A 151 2.16 9.51 -14.75
CA ASN A 151 2.25 10.85 -14.16
C ASN A 151 1.24 11.08 -13.02
N ALA A 152 0.53 10.04 -12.57
CA ALA A 152 -0.46 10.19 -11.51
C ALA A 152 0.20 10.40 -10.14
N ASN A 153 -0.42 11.23 -9.30
CA ASN A 153 -0.05 11.34 -7.89
C ASN A 153 -0.57 10.11 -7.13
N LEU A 154 0.24 9.05 -7.07
CA LEU A 154 -0.14 7.77 -6.46
C LEU A 154 -0.51 7.91 -4.98
N LEU A 155 0.29 8.65 -4.21
CA LEU A 155 0.05 8.88 -2.79
C LEU A 155 -1.26 9.64 -2.57
N GLY A 156 -1.52 10.69 -3.37
CA GLY A 156 -2.77 11.44 -3.31
C GLY A 156 -3.99 10.65 -3.79
N ALA A 157 -3.82 9.75 -4.76
CA ALA A 157 -4.86 8.82 -5.19
C ALA A 157 -5.22 7.83 -4.07
N PHE A 158 -4.21 7.25 -3.41
CA PHE A 158 -4.39 6.37 -2.26
C PHE A 158 -5.13 7.08 -1.12
N ALA A 159 -4.63 8.25 -0.69
CA ALA A 159 -5.19 8.99 0.43
C ALA A 159 -6.62 9.47 0.13
N GLY A 160 -6.85 9.94 -1.10
CA GLY A 160 -8.18 10.37 -1.55
C GLY A 160 -9.21 9.24 -1.50
N LEU A 161 -8.92 8.10 -2.11
CA LEU A 161 -9.85 6.98 -2.18
C LEU A 161 -10.05 6.28 -0.82
N SER A 162 -8.97 6.06 -0.06
CA SER A 162 -9.06 5.49 1.29
C SER A 162 -9.88 6.39 2.23
N GLY A 163 -9.65 7.70 2.17
CA GLY A 163 -10.45 8.68 2.90
C GLY A 163 -11.92 8.66 2.51
N ARG A 164 -12.25 8.44 1.22
CA ARG A 164 -13.65 8.34 0.77
C ARG A 164 -14.34 7.08 1.26
N LEU A 165 -13.69 5.93 1.25
CA LEU A 165 -14.21 4.71 1.88
C LEU A 165 -14.52 4.94 3.36
N TRP A 166 -13.60 5.55 4.09
CA TRP A 166 -13.80 5.83 5.52
C TRP A 166 -14.94 6.82 5.80
N VAL A 167 -15.04 7.89 5.01
CA VAL A 167 -16.06 8.93 5.19
C VAL A 167 -17.45 8.37 4.86
N VAL A 168 -17.59 7.62 3.78
CA VAL A 168 -18.89 7.15 3.27
C VAL A 168 -19.36 5.86 3.94
N LEU A 169 -18.45 4.90 4.15
CA LEU A 169 -18.80 3.53 4.56
C LEU A 169 -18.22 3.12 5.92
N LYS A 170 -17.27 3.89 6.47
CA LYS A 170 -16.48 3.49 7.66
C LYS A 170 -15.70 2.19 7.43
N GLU A 171 -15.30 1.95 6.18
CA GLU A 171 -14.53 0.78 5.77
C GLU A 171 -13.07 1.15 5.52
N LYS A 172 -12.19 0.18 5.75
CA LYS A 172 -10.73 0.28 5.58
C LYS A 172 -10.21 -0.86 4.71
N TRP A 173 -10.88 -1.12 3.59
CA TRP A 173 -10.43 -2.19 2.70
C TRP A 173 -9.09 -1.82 2.07
N PRO A 174 -8.12 -2.76 2.02
CA PRO A 174 -6.83 -2.49 1.43
C PRO A 174 -6.96 -1.96 0.02
N LEU A 175 -6.22 -0.90 -0.24
CA LEU A 175 -6.16 -0.24 -1.54
C LEU A 175 -4.70 -0.11 -1.94
N GLU A 176 -4.37 -0.67 -3.09
CA GLU A 176 -3.08 -0.47 -3.73
C GLU A 176 -3.26 0.45 -4.93
N VAL A 177 -2.35 1.41 -5.09
CA VAL A 177 -2.33 2.32 -6.25
C VAL A 177 -1.03 2.10 -6.99
N VAL A 178 -1.13 1.67 -8.24
CA VAL A 178 0.02 1.25 -9.06
C VAL A 178 -0.02 1.90 -10.43
N VAL A 179 1.14 2.06 -11.04
CA VAL A 179 1.23 2.53 -12.43
C VAL A 179 1.00 1.37 -13.39
N GLU A 180 0.07 1.53 -14.33
CA GLU A 180 -0.18 0.56 -15.40
C GLU A 180 1.08 0.34 -16.25
N GLY A 181 1.41 -0.93 -16.53
CA GLY A 181 2.54 -1.30 -17.38
C GLY A 181 3.91 -1.25 -16.70
N LYS A 182 4.01 -0.78 -15.45
CA LYS A 182 5.25 -0.90 -14.66
C LYS A 182 5.38 -2.26 -14.01
N ARG A 183 6.62 -2.69 -13.76
CA ARG A 183 6.89 -3.87 -12.95
C ARG A 183 6.37 -3.62 -11.53
N LEU A 184 5.51 -4.51 -11.06
CA LEU A 184 4.89 -4.42 -9.74
C LEU A 184 5.71 -5.21 -8.70
N PRO A 185 5.72 -4.81 -7.42
CA PRO A 185 6.21 -5.66 -6.35
C PRO A 185 5.36 -6.94 -6.24
N PRO A 186 5.89 -8.01 -5.62
CA PRO A 186 5.28 -9.34 -5.64
C PRO A 186 3.81 -9.37 -5.18
N TYR A 187 3.47 -8.60 -4.15
CA TYR A 187 2.12 -8.54 -3.59
C TYR A 187 1.10 -7.99 -4.60
N GLN A 188 1.36 -6.81 -5.19
CA GLN A 188 0.47 -6.20 -6.16
C GLN A 188 0.44 -6.99 -7.47
N ALA A 189 1.57 -7.59 -7.87
CA ALA A 189 1.62 -8.47 -9.03
C ALA A 189 0.67 -9.67 -8.85
N ALA A 190 0.76 -10.36 -7.70
CA ALA A 190 -0.10 -11.51 -7.39
C ALA A 190 -1.59 -11.12 -7.36
N ALA A 191 -1.93 -9.97 -6.76
CA ALA A 191 -3.29 -9.47 -6.75
C ALA A 191 -3.81 -9.18 -8.17
N VAL A 192 -3.07 -8.40 -8.97
CA VAL A 192 -3.48 -8.00 -10.33
C VAL A 192 -3.64 -9.19 -11.26
N THR A 193 -2.83 -10.25 -11.12
CA THR A 193 -2.91 -11.45 -11.95
C THR A 193 -4.29 -12.11 -11.92
N VAL A 194 -4.98 -12.09 -10.78
CA VAL A 194 -6.28 -12.76 -10.61
C VAL A 194 -7.44 -11.79 -10.51
N ALA A 195 -7.19 -10.52 -10.19
CA ALA A 195 -8.24 -9.54 -9.92
C ALA A 195 -9.02 -9.16 -11.19
N PRO A 196 -10.33 -9.49 -11.29
CA PRO A 196 -11.17 -8.97 -12.35
C PRO A 196 -11.23 -7.44 -12.32
N GLN A 197 -11.38 -6.85 -13.50
CA GLN A 197 -11.64 -5.42 -13.63
C GLN A 197 -13.10 -5.14 -13.29
N ILE A 198 -13.33 -4.24 -12.33
CA ILE A 198 -14.66 -3.81 -11.89
C ILE A 198 -15.03 -2.43 -12.43
N TRP A 199 -14.05 -1.64 -12.90
CA TRP A 199 -14.27 -0.35 -13.53
C TRP A 199 -13.17 -0.03 -14.59
N PRO A 200 -13.53 0.51 -15.77
CA PRO A 200 -12.63 0.87 -16.88
C PRO A 200 -12.16 2.32 -16.91
#